data_AF-A0A1S3BWT7-F1
#
_entry.id   AF-A0A1S3BWT7-F1
#
_cell.length_a   1.000
_cell.length_b   1.000
_cell.length_c   1.000
_cell.angle_alpha   90.00
_cell.angle_beta   90.00
_cell.angle_gamma   90.00
#
_symmetry.space_group_name_H-M   'P 1'
#
loop_
_entity.id
_entity.type
_entity.pdbx_description
1 polymer ?
#
loop_
_entity_poly.entity_id
_entity_poly.type
_entity_poly.pdbx_seq_one_letter_code
_entity_poly.pdbx_strand_id
1 'polypeptide(L)'
;MEEEEKGEEISDFSSLPEGVVAKILSFTTPSDACRSSVVSTTFVAAAQSDIVWDSFLPTDWEILISRRKPSNLNFDPISSSKKEIFFSLCDTPLIIDDGNKSFSLDKWSGKKCIMLGARELSIIWSDMPTYWTWEPHPESRFAEVAVLLNVWWLEIKGKLSCKMLSPATTYAAYFVFKMDERRYYGFDIVAADAAVAIVDGECCSSRVCLDPFLDIAPPKRRRTPCLRRNPLGNSMSRAKQPQERHDGWFELELGELHNNGGDDEVEFFLKEVNCNYSKSGLIVQGIDIRPKISRDLA
;
A
#
# COMPACT_ATOMS: atom_id res chain seq x y z
N MET A 1 -0.34 53.76 46.15
CA MET A 1 -0.80 53.13 44.91
C MET A 1 0.46 52.69 44.21
N GLU A 2 0.77 51.40 44.33
CA GLU A 2 1.74 50.66 43.52
C GLU A 2 1.55 49.22 43.97
N GLU A 3 0.54 48.58 43.38
CA GLU A 3 0.41 47.13 43.39
C GLU A 3 1.40 46.63 42.32
N GLU A 4 2.46 45.94 42.76
CA GLU A 4 3.30 45.15 41.86
C GLU A 4 2.45 43.97 41.34
N GLU A 5 2.01 44.07 40.09
CA GLU A 5 1.60 42.90 39.31
C GLU A 5 2.80 41.96 39.19
N LYS A 6 2.78 40.87 39.96
CA LYS A 6 3.62 39.70 39.67
C LYS A 6 3.17 39.14 38.33
N GLY A 7 3.97 39.41 37.29
CA GLY A 7 3.82 38.73 36.00
C GLY A 7 3.85 37.22 36.21
N GLU A 8 2.85 36.53 35.67
CA GLU A 8 2.83 35.08 35.59
C GLU A 8 4.10 34.62 34.85
N GLU A 9 4.98 33.87 35.54
CA GLU A 9 6.06 33.15 34.88
C GLU A 9 5.44 32.14 33.92
N ILE A 10 5.53 32.43 32.62
CA ILE A 10 5.23 31.47 31.57
C ILE A 10 6.23 30.33 31.75
N SER A 11 5.77 29.18 32.22
CA SER A 11 6.60 28.00 32.41
C SER A 11 7.17 27.57 31.05
N ASP A 12 8.49 27.67 30.92
CA ASP A 12 9.21 27.29 29.71
C ASP A 12 9.13 25.77 29.53
N PHE A 13 8.91 25.31 28.29
CA PHE A 13 8.88 23.88 27.93
C PHE A 13 10.19 23.16 28.29
N SER A 14 11.29 23.91 28.40
CA SER A 14 12.59 23.42 28.87
C SER A 14 12.59 22.91 30.32
N SER A 15 11.61 23.33 31.13
CA SER A 15 11.46 22.93 32.53
C SER A 15 10.71 21.60 32.73
N LEU A 16 10.09 21.05 31.68
CA LEU A 16 9.33 19.81 31.77
C LEU A 16 10.26 18.59 31.95
N PRO A 17 9.92 17.65 32.83
CA PRO A 17 10.63 16.37 32.93
C PRO A 17 10.55 15.59 31.62
N GLU A 18 11.61 14.83 31.29
CA GLU A 18 11.68 14.01 30.07
C GLU A 18 10.45 13.12 29.88
N GLY A 19 9.97 12.47 30.94
CA GLY A 19 8.79 11.60 30.86
C GLY A 19 7.50 12.33 30.48
N VAL A 20 7.35 13.61 30.87
CA VAL A 20 6.21 14.45 30.47
C VAL A 20 6.32 14.80 28.98
N VAL A 21 7.52 15.18 28.53
CA VAL A 21 7.79 15.44 27.11
C VAL A 21 7.55 14.19 26.27
N ALA A 22 8.02 13.01 26.72
CA ALA A 22 7.79 11.74 26.05
C ALA A 22 6.29 11.42 25.97
N LYS A 23 5.52 11.68 27.05
CA LYS A 23 4.08 11.48 27.02
C LYS A 23 3.38 12.43 26.03
N ILE A 24 3.81 13.68 25.93
CA ILE A 24 3.31 14.63 24.91
C ILE A 24 3.64 14.12 23.50
N LEU A 25 4.89 13.73 23.24
CA LEU A 25 5.31 13.21 21.94
C LEU A 25 4.58 11.92 21.54
N SER A 26 4.15 11.09 22.50
CA SER A 26 3.35 9.87 22.23
C SER A 26 1.97 10.17 21.61
N PHE A 27 1.50 11.42 21.65
CA PHE A 27 0.24 11.83 21.01
C PHE A 27 0.45 12.48 19.63
N THR A 28 1.69 12.48 19.12
CA THR A 28 2.05 13.09 17.83
C THR A 28 2.28 12.01 16.76
N THR A 29 2.87 12.38 15.61
CA THR A 29 3.31 11.41 14.60
C THR A 29 4.77 10.99 14.80
N PRO A 30 5.20 9.83 14.25
CA PRO A 30 6.62 9.46 14.18
C PRO A 30 7.51 10.57 13.61
N SER A 31 7.01 11.29 12.59
CA SER A 31 7.72 12.44 12.00
C SER A 31 7.89 13.58 12.99
N ASP A 32 6.84 13.94 13.73
CA ASP A 32 6.87 15.05 14.67
C ASP A 32 7.75 14.74 15.88
N ALA A 33 7.73 13.50 16.39
CA ALA A 33 8.66 13.06 17.42
C ALA A 33 10.12 13.18 16.95
N CYS A 34 10.42 12.74 15.72
CA CYS A 34 11.77 12.87 15.16
C CYS A 34 12.18 14.34 15.00
N ARG A 35 11.30 15.21 14.50
CA ARG A 35 11.58 16.65 14.35
C ARG A 35 11.77 17.34 15.70
N SER A 36 11.00 16.94 16.71
CA SER A 36 11.09 17.52 18.06
C SER A 36 12.45 17.26 18.70
N SER A 37 13.15 16.18 18.32
CA SER A 37 14.49 15.90 18.82
C SER A 37 15.52 17.02 18.58
N VAL A 38 15.30 17.91 17.61
CA VAL A 38 16.25 19.01 17.33
C VAL A 38 16.11 20.20 18.29
N VAL A 39 15.10 20.20 19.17
CA VAL A 39 14.77 21.35 20.04
C VAL A 39 15.72 21.45 21.23
N SER A 40 15.94 20.35 21.95
CA SER A 40 16.82 20.30 23.13
C SER A 40 17.23 18.88 23.48
N THR A 41 18.20 18.70 24.36
CA THR A 41 18.63 17.38 24.86
C THR A 41 17.50 16.59 25.53
N THR A 42 16.60 17.28 26.25
CA THR A 42 15.43 16.65 26.86
C THR A 42 14.48 16.11 25.80
N PHE A 43 14.27 16.86 24.72
CA PHE A 43 13.47 16.39 23.59
C PHE A 43 14.16 15.26 22.80
N VAL A 44 15.49 15.26 22.68
CA VAL A 44 16.24 14.14 22.11
C VAL A 44 15.97 12.86 22.91
N ALA A 45 16.14 12.91 24.23
CA ALA A 45 15.94 11.76 25.10
C ALA A 45 14.47 11.27 25.05
N ALA A 46 13.51 12.19 25.19
CA ALA A 46 12.10 11.89 25.09
C ALA A 46 11.72 11.26 23.74
N ALA A 47 12.21 11.78 22.61
CA ALA A 47 11.95 11.24 21.27
C ALA A 47 12.63 9.90 20.99
N GLN A 48 13.56 9.46 21.83
CA GLN A 48 14.18 8.13 21.76
C GLN A 48 13.51 7.12 22.70
N SER A 49 12.63 7.56 23.60
CA SER A 49 11.97 6.72 24.60
C SER A 49 11.00 5.71 24.00
N ASP A 50 11.02 4.49 24.52
CA ASP A 50 10.04 3.45 24.16
C ASP A 50 8.60 3.84 24.50
N ILE A 51 8.37 4.77 25.44
CA ILE A 51 7.02 5.32 25.71
C ILE A 51 6.43 5.96 24.45
N VAL A 52 7.27 6.65 23.67
CA VAL A 52 6.87 7.29 22.41
C VAL A 52 6.68 6.23 21.34
N TRP A 53 7.67 5.36 21.12
CA TRP A 53 7.63 4.42 20.00
C TRP A 53 6.62 3.28 20.18
N ASP A 54 6.30 2.88 21.41
CA ASP A 54 5.22 1.93 21.68
C ASP A 54 3.85 2.50 21.28
N SER A 55 3.63 3.81 21.40
CA SER A 55 2.40 4.46 20.94
C SER A 55 2.26 4.53 19.40
N PHE A 56 3.37 4.43 18.67
CA PHE A 56 3.38 4.45 17.20
C PHE A 56 3.28 3.07 16.58
N LEU A 57 3.51 2.00 17.36
CA LEU A 57 3.29 0.64 16.92
C LEU A 57 1.78 0.30 17.01
N PRO A 58 1.20 -0.39 16.02
CA PRO A 58 -0.16 -0.89 16.13
C PRO A 58 -0.29 -1.82 17.34
N THR A 59 -1.37 -1.74 18.12
CA THR A 59 -1.52 -2.53 19.37
C THR A 59 -1.43 -4.05 19.19
N ASP A 60 -1.70 -4.55 17.98
CA ASP A 60 -1.66 -5.96 17.61
C ASP A 60 -0.41 -6.33 16.77
N TRP A 61 0.63 -5.50 16.76
CA TRP A 61 1.86 -5.74 15.98
C TRP A 61 2.53 -7.08 16.34
N GLU A 62 2.53 -7.48 17.62
CA GLU A 62 3.07 -8.77 18.07
C GLU A 62 2.29 -9.96 17.48
N ILE A 63 0.96 -9.83 17.35
CA ILE A 63 0.11 -10.85 16.73
C ILE A 63 0.45 -10.97 15.24
N LEU A 64 0.65 -9.85 14.54
CA LEU A 64 1.07 -9.87 13.14
C LEU A 64 2.45 -10.52 12.96
N ILE A 65 3.38 -10.25 13.87
CA ILE A 65 4.69 -10.91 13.88
C ILE A 65 4.56 -12.42 14.10
N SER A 66 3.66 -12.87 14.96
CA SER A 66 3.49 -14.32 15.21
C SER A 66 3.01 -15.11 13.99
N ARG A 67 2.42 -14.43 12.99
CA ARG A 67 1.92 -15.04 11.73
C ARG A 67 3.02 -15.24 10.69
N ARG A 68 4.25 -14.79 10.95
CA ARG A 68 5.37 -14.95 10.00
C ARG A 68 5.95 -16.37 10.01
N LYS A 69 6.79 -16.67 9.02
CA LYS A 69 7.73 -17.82 9.10
C LYS A 69 8.93 -17.48 10.00
N PRO A 70 9.45 -18.42 10.82
CA PRO A 70 10.39 -18.13 11.91
C PRO A 70 11.65 -17.33 11.53
N SER A 71 12.17 -17.54 10.33
CA SER A 71 13.45 -17.01 9.84
C SER A 71 13.44 -15.57 9.31
N ASN A 72 12.30 -14.87 9.35
CA ASN A 72 12.11 -13.63 8.57
C ASN A 72 12.13 -12.33 9.40
N LEU A 73 12.89 -12.24 10.49
CA LEU A 73 13.03 -10.98 11.24
C LEU A 73 14.45 -10.42 11.22
N ASN A 74 14.51 -9.10 11.07
CA ASN A 74 15.73 -8.30 11.16
C ASN A 74 15.93 -7.69 12.56
N PHE A 75 15.07 -8.00 13.52
CA PHE A 75 15.11 -7.50 14.90
C PHE A 75 14.69 -8.59 15.89
N ASP A 76 15.02 -8.39 17.17
CA ASP A 76 14.54 -9.23 18.27
C ASP A 76 13.34 -8.56 18.94
N PRO A 77 12.13 -9.14 18.87
CA PRO A 77 10.94 -8.56 19.49
C PRO A 77 11.05 -8.31 21.00
N ILE A 78 11.99 -8.97 21.69
CA ILE A 78 12.17 -8.87 23.14
C ILE A 78 13.24 -7.85 23.51
N SER A 79 14.38 -7.83 22.80
CA SER A 79 15.55 -7.03 23.19
C SER A 79 15.76 -5.76 22.36
N SER A 80 15.20 -5.68 21.16
CA SER A 80 15.28 -4.45 20.34
C SER A 80 14.40 -3.36 20.92
N SER A 81 14.85 -2.11 20.81
CA SER A 81 14.04 -0.95 21.19
C SER A 81 12.78 -0.85 20.32
N LYS A 82 11.71 -0.24 20.83
CA LYS A 82 10.46 -0.06 20.08
C LYS A 82 10.68 0.78 18.81
N LYS A 83 11.65 1.70 18.87
CA LYS A 83 12.11 2.48 17.72
C LYS A 83 12.74 1.60 16.64
N GLU A 84 13.66 0.71 16.99
CA GLU A 84 14.30 -0.21 16.05
C GLU A 84 13.27 -1.15 15.41
N ILE A 85 12.33 -1.66 16.22
CA ILE A 85 11.22 -2.48 15.74
C ILE A 85 10.38 -1.69 14.72
N PHE A 86 9.99 -0.45 15.05
CA PHE A 86 9.21 0.40 14.17
C PHE A 86 9.89 0.60 12.80
N PHE A 87 11.16 1.01 12.78
CA PHE A 87 11.88 1.24 11.53
C PHE A 87 12.12 -0.06 10.76
N SER A 88 12.38 -1.17 11.45
CA SER A 88 12.50 -2.47 10.79
C SER A 88 11.20 -2.88 10.08
N LEU A 89 10.04 -2.61 10.69
CA LEU A 89 8.72 -2.87 10.08
C LEU A 89 8.38 -1.89 8.95
N CYS A 90 8.98 -0.70 8.91
CA CYS A 90 8.86 0.24 7.80
C CYS A 90 9.72 -0.20 6.61
N ASP A 91 10.97 -0.55 6.87
CA ASP A 91 11.99 -0.76 5.83
C ASP A 91 11.91 -2.16 5.23
N THR A 92 11.51 -3.17 6.01
CA THR A 92 11.42 -4.57 5.56
C THR A 92 10.00 -5.12 5.75
N PRO A 93 9.20 -5.24 4.68
CA PRO A 93 7.89 -5.88 4.76
C PRO A 93 7.98 -7.33 5.24
N LEU A 94 7.20 -7.66 6.27
CA LEU A 94 7.10 -9.00 6.83
C LEU A 94 6.14 -9.85 6.01
N ILE A 95 6.64 -10.98 5.51
CA ILE A 95 5.80 -11.97 4.84
C ILE A 95 5.07 -12.83 5.88
N ILE A 96 3.74 -12.81 5.82
CA ILE A 96 2.81 -13.48 6.74
C ILE A 96 1.82 -14.36 5.96
N ASP A 97 1.05 -15.17 6.67
CA ASP A 97 -0.02 -16.02 6.12
C ASP A 97 0.45 -16.89 4.95
N ASP A 98 1.24 -17.91 5.27
CA ASP A 98 1.79 -18.90 4.33
C ASP A 98 2.74 -18.37 3.25
N GLY A 99 2.94 -17.05 3.18
CA GLY A 99 3.72 -16.42 2.12
C GLY A 99 2.92 -15.52 1.20
N ASN A 100 1.62 -15.36 1.44
CA ASN A 100 0.70 -14.74 0.47
C ASN A 100 0.32 -13.30 0.83
N LYS A 101 0.66 -12.82 2.02
CA LYS A 101 0.47 -11.42 2.41
C LYS A 101 1.76 -10.84 2.96
N SER A 102 1.93 -9.53 2.81
CA SER A 102 3.03 -8.79 3.44
C SER A 102 2.50 -7.68 4.31
N PHE A 103 3.07 -7.51 5.49
CA PHE A 103 2.77 -6.47 6.46
C PHE A 103 3.97 -5.52 6.61
N SER A 104 3.72 -4.22 6.64
CA SER A 104 4.71 -3.18 6.95
C SER A 104 4.03 -2.00 7.63
N LEU A 105 4.81 -1.00 8.07
CA LEU A 105 4.27 0.25 8.58
C LEU A 105 4.53 1.39 7.60
N ASP A 106 3.57 2.30 7.47
CA ASP A 106 3.81 3.60 6.87
C ASP A 106 4.72 4.41 7.79
N LYS A 107 5.87 4.82 7.26
CA LYS A 107 6.93 5.50 8.01
C LYS A 107 6.49 6.81 8.67
N TRP A 108 5.52 7.50 8.07
CA TRP A 108 5.12 8.84 8.49
C TRP A 108 4.00 8.82 9.52
N SER A 109 3.07 7.88 9.39
CA SER A 109 1.88 7.78 10.24
C SER A 109 1.90 6.62 11.23
N GLY A 110 2.79 5.63 11.05
CA GLY A 110 2.81 4.39 11.82
C GLY A 110 1.61 3.46 11.55
N LYS A 111 0.79 3.78 10.54
CA LYS A 111 -0.37 2.97 10.18
C LYS A 111 0.06 1.73 9.38
N LYS A 112 -0.72 0.66 9.48
CA LYS A 112 -0.42 -0.62 8.82
C LYS A 112 -0.48 -0.48 7.30
N CYS A 113 0.43 -1.11 6.59
CA CYS A 113 0.39 -1.32 5.15
C CYS A 113 0.32 -2.82 4.90
N ILE A 114 -0.67 -3.26 4.11
CA ILE A 114 -0.89 -4.67 3.78
C ILE A 114 -0.85 -4.85 2.28
N MET A 115 -0.07 -5.80 1.78
CA MET A 115 -0.16 -6.24 0.39
C MET A 115 -0.61 -7.69 0.32
N LEU A 116 -1.61 -7.94 -0.53
CA LEU A 116 -2.06 -9.26 -0.93
C LEU A 116 -1.25 -9.69 -2.15
N GLY A 117 -0.51 -10.79 -2.06
CA GLY A 117 0.18 -11.38 -3.21
C GLY A 117 -0.80 -12.03 -4.18
N ALA A 118 -0.36 -12.29 -5.40
CA ALA A 118 -1.22 -12.85 -6.45
C ALA A 118 -1.90 -14.18 -6.04
N ARG A 119 -1.25 -14.99 -5.19
CA ARG A 119 -1.81 -16.24 -4.63
C ARG A 119 -2.98 -16.02 -3.67
N GLU A 120 -3.11 -14.83 -3.10
CA GLU A 120 -4.22 -14.43 -2.23
C GLU A 120 -5.40 -13.86 -3.04
N LEU A 121 -5.21 -13.59 -4.34
CA LEU A 121 -6.23 -13.01 -5.21
C LEU A 121 -7.10 -14.09 -5.86
N SER A 122 -8.37 -13.78 -6.07
CA SER A 122 -9.26 -14.57 -6.92
C SER A 122 -9.12 -14.08 -8.37
N ILE A 123 -8.39 -14.86 -9.17
CA ILE A 123 -8.15 -14.59 -10.59
C ILE A 123 -8.91 -15.65 -11.40
N ILE A 124 -9.80 -15.21 -12.30
CA ILE A 124 -10.59 -16.13 -13.13
C ILE A 124 -9.67 -16.95 -14.05
N TRP A 125 -9.89 -18.27 -14.05
CA TRP A 125 -9.11 -19.30 -14.76
C TRP A 125 -7.64 -19.41 -14.35
N SER A 126 -7.26 -18.93 -13.16
CA SER A 126 -5.87 -19.01 -12.69
C SER A 126 -5.36 -20.41 -12.36
N ASP A 127 -6.27 -21.37 -12.25
CA ASP A 127 -6.02 -22.80 -12.13
C ASP A 127 -5.79 -23.50 -13.48
N MET A 128 -6.00 -22.78 -14.59
CA MET A 128 -5.88 -23.32 -15.96
C MET A 128 -4.55 -22.87 -16.58
N PRO A 129 -3.55 -23.76 -16.74
CA PRO A 129 -2.22 -23.43 -17.26
C PRO A 129 -2.19 -22.89 -18.69
N THR A 130 -3.31 -23.02 -19.42
CA THR A 130 -3.48 -22.44 -20.76
C THR A 130 -3.62 -20.92 -20.74
N TYR A 131 -4.08 -20.36 -19.61
CA TYR A 131 -4.43 -18.95 -19.48
C TYR A 131 -3.49 -18.21 -18.52
N TRP A 132 -3.07 -18.87 -17.44
CA TRP A 132 -2.19 -18.32 -16.43
C TRP A 132 -1.08 -19.30 -16.09
N THR A 133 0.09 -18.77 -15.77
CA THR A 133 1.17 -19.54 -15.16
C THR A 133 1.64 -18.83 -13.90
N TRP A 134 2.20 -19.60 -12.97
CA TRP A 134 2.72 -19.11 -11.71
C TRP A 134 4.23 -19.25 -11.74
N GLU A 135 4.93 -18.13 -11.61
CA GLU A 135 6.38 -18.09 -11.83
C GLU A 135 7.08 -17.36 -10.68
N PRO A 136 8.28 -17.79 -10.27
CA PRO A 136 9.12 -16.99 -9.41
C PRO A 136 9.57 -15.73 -10.16
N HIS A 137 9.58 -14.60 -9.47
CA HIS A 137 10.06 -13.34 -10.05
C HIS A 137 11.08 -12.69 -9.11
N PRO A 138 12.30 -12.38 -9.56
CA PRO A 138 13.40 -11.95 -8.70
C PRO A 138 13.11 -10.63 -7.97
N GLU A 139 12.33 -9.76 -8.58
CA GLU A 139 11.94 -8.47 -8.00
C GLU A 139 10.60 -8.55 -7.27
N SER A 140 10.04 -9.76 -7.10
CA SER A 140 8.80 -9.93 -6.33
C SER A 140 9.09 -10.11 -4.84
N ARG A 141 8.24 -9.51 -4.00
CA ARG A 141 8.22 -9.78 -2.55
C ARG A 141 7.69 -11.18 -2.21
N PHE A 142 6.93 -11.78 -3.13
CA PHE A 142 6.30 -13.09 -2.96
C PHE A 142 7.02 -14.16 -3.78
N ALA A 143 6.91 -15.41 -3.34
CA ALA A 143 7.56 -16.55 -3.99
C ALA A 143 7.13 -16.74 -5.45
N GLU A 144 5.87 -16.45 -5.76
CA GLU A 144 5.31 -16.58 -7.10
C GLU A 144 4.46 -15.34 -7.46
N VAL A 145 4.46 -15.02 -8.75
CA VAL A 145 3.57 -14.03 -9.37
C VAL A 145 2.67 -14.73 -10.38
N ALA A 146 1.52 -14.15 -10.70
CA ALA A 146 0.64 -14.68 -11.74
C ALA A 146 0.98 -14.03 -13.09
N VAL A 147 1.36 -14.84 -14.07
CA VAL A 147 1.69 -14.39 -15.43
C VAL A 147 0.57 -14.79 -16.38
N LEU A 148 -0.03 -13.79 -17.02
CA LEU A 148 -1.11 -13.96 -17.97
C LEU A 148 -0.56 -14.41 -19.33
N LEU A 149 -0.95 -15.60 -19.78
CA LEU A 149 -0.58 -16.13 -21.09
C LEU A 149 -1.53 -15.63 -22.18
N ASN A 150 -2.82 -15.82 -22.03
CA ASN A 150 -3.83 -15.31 -22.96
C ASN A 150 -5.22 -15.36 -22.34
N VAL A 151 -5.97 -14.27 -22.31
CA VAL A 151 -7.41 -14.30 -22.00
C VAL A 151 -8.17 -13.27 -22.80
N TRP A 152 -9.47 -13.49 -22.97
CA TRP A 152 -10.39 -12.48 -23.49
C TRP A 152 -10.98 -11.70 -22.32
N TRP A 153 -11.54 -12.43 -21.36
CA TRP A 153 -12.06 -11.92 -20.09
C TRP A 153 -10.95 -11.80 -19.05
N LEU A 154 -10.76 -10.59 -18.48
CA LEU A 154 -9.90 -10.38 -17.32
C LEU A 154 -10.74 -9.98 -16.10
N GLU A 155 -10.64 -10.73 -15.02
CA GLU A 155 -11.28 -10.39 -13.74
C GLU A 155 -10.40 -10.87 -12.59
N ILE A 156 -9.99 -9.91 -11.77
CA ILE A 156 -9.15 -10.10 -10.59
C ILE A 156 -9.87 -9.48 -9.40
N LYS A 157 -10.00 -10.24 -8.32
CA LYS A 157 -10.60 -9.79 -7.06
C LYS A 157 -9.65 -10.04 -5.91
N GLY A 158 -9.68 -9.15 -4.93
CA GLY A 158 -9.03 -9.33 -3.63
C GLY A 158 -10.05 -9.16 -2.51
N LYS A 159 -9.77 -9.79 -1.37
CA LYS A 159 -10.53 -9.59 -0.13
C LYS A 159 -9.56 -9.38 1.02
N LEU A 160 -9.91 -8.49 1.94
CA LEU A 160 -9.14 -8.26 3.15
C LEU A 160 -10.09 -7.93 4.31
N SER A 161 -9.86 -8.52 5.48
CA SER A 161 -10.59 -8.12 6.70
C SER A 161 -10.13 -6.73 7.16
N CYS A 162 -11.07 -5.84 7.46
CA CYS A 162 -10.79 -4.50 7.99
C CYS A 162 -10.00 -4.51 9.30
N LYS A 163 -10.03 -5.61 10.08
CA LYS A 163 -9.19 -5.81 11.27
C LYS A 163 -7.69 -5.80 10.97
N MET A 164 -7.29 -6.11 9.73
CA MET A 164 -5.90 -6.04 9.31
C MET A 164 -5.41 -4.62 9.03
N LEU A 165 -6.32 -3.64 9.00
CA LEU A 165 -6.03 -2.24 8.75
C LEU A 165 -6.11 -1.45 10.06
N SER A 166 -5.35 -0.36 10.17
CA SER A 166 -5.50 0.57 11.29
C SER A 166 -6.86 1.28 11.24
N PRO A 167 -7.55 1.48 12.38
CA PRO A 167 -8.82 2.19 12.44
C PRO A 167 -8.65 3.70 12.21
N ALA A 168 -9.77 4.39 11.99
CA ALA A 168 -9.86 5.81 11.70
C ALA A 168 -8.85 6.28 10.65
N THR A 169 -8.70 5.51 9.57
CA THR A 169 -7.67 5.72 8.55
C THR A 169 -8.27 5.53 7.16
N THR A 170 -8.03 6.48 6.27
CA THR A 170 -8.34 6.33 4.84
C THR A 170 -7.21 5.56 4.16
N TYR A 171 -7.57 4.53 3.41
CA TYR A 171 -6.67 3.71 2.62
C TYR A 171 -6.94 3.88 1.13
N ALA A 172 -5.91 3.67 0.33
CA ALA A 172 -6.05 3.38 -1.09
C ALA A 172 -5.49 2.00 -1.40
N ALA A 173 -6.15 1.31 -2.33
CA ALA A 173 -5.70 0.04 -2.88
C ALA A 173 -5.05 0.26 -4.24
N TYR A 174 -3.87 -0.32 -4.43
CA TYR A 174 -3.07 -0.20 -5.63
C TYR A 174 -2.84 -1.57 -6.24
N PHE A 175 -3.25 -1.76 -7.49
CA PHE A 175 -2.91 -2.97 -8.24
C PHE A 175 -1.45 -2.87 -8.71
N VAL A 176 -0.61 -3.82 -8.30
CA VAL A 176 0.83 -3.82 -8.55
C VAL A 176 1.18 -4.91 -9.56
N PHE A 177 1.76 -4.50 -10.69
CA PHE A 177 1.98 -5.39 -11.84
C PHE A 177 3.14 -4.94 -12.72
N LYS A 178 3.53 -5.83 -13.63
CA LYS A 178 4.48 -5.59 -14.72
C LYS A 178 3.90 -6.04 -16.04
N MET A 179 4.52 -5.59 -17.12
CA MET A 179 4.23 -6.04 -18.47
C MET A 179 5.44 -6.82 -19.01
N ASP A 180 5.22 -8.02 -19.52
CA ASP A 180 6.21 -8.75 -20.31
C ASP A 180 6.42 -7.99 -21.62
N GLU A 181 7.52 -7.23 -21.71
CA GLU A 181 7.86 -6.38 -22.86
C GLU A 181 7.79 -7.08 -24.22
N ARG A 182 7.93 -8.42 -24.26
CA ARG A 182 7.93 -9.20 -25.50
C ARG A 182 6.56 -9.74 -25.86
N ARG A 183 5.68 -9.94 -24.88
CA ARG A 183 4.42 -10.66 -25.06
C ARG A 183 3.19 -9.82 -24.78
N TYR A 184 3.32 -8.66 -24.15
CA TYR A 184 2.16 -7.90 -23.72
C TYR A 184 1.40 -7.24 -24.89
N TYR A 185 0.07 -7.29 -24.82
CA TYR A 185 -0.85 -6.57 -25.72
C TYR A 185 -2.28 -6.58 -25.16
N GLY A 186 -3.14 -5.73 -25.73
CA GLY A 186 -4.58 -5.74 -25.45
C GLY A 186 -5.00 -4.91 -24.23
N PHE A 187 -4.10 -4.14 -23.63
CA PHE A 187 -4.40 -3.28 -22.47
C PHE A 187 -4.65 -1.81 -22.84
N ASP A 188 -4.56 -1.48 -24.13
CA ASP A 188 -4.65 -0.14 -24.70
C ASP A 188 -5.94 0.11 -25.49
N ILE A 189 -6.93 -0.77 -25.36
CA ILE A 189 -8.14 -0.73 -26.20
C ILE A 189 -9.37 -0.27 -25.41
N VAL A 190 -9.66 -0.87 -24.25
CA VAL A 190 -10.77 -0.50 -23.36
C VAL A 190 -10.24 -0.29 -21.96
N ALA A 191 -10.79 0.71 -21.26
CA ALA A 191 -10.50 0.92 -19.85
C ALA A 191 -11.16 -0.20 -19.02
N ALA A 192 -10.41 -0.76 -18.07
CA ALA A 192 -10.95 -1.67 -17.08
C ALA A 192 -11.78 -0.92 -16.04
N ASP A 193 -12.77 -1.58 -15.47
CA ASP A 193 -13.50 -1.10 -14.31
C ASP A 193 -12.76 -1.55 -13.04
N ALA A 194 -12.44 -0.61 -12.17
CA ALA A 194 -11.81 -0.86 -10.88
C ALA A 194 -12.63 -0.25 -9.75
N ALA A 195 -12.75 -0.96 -8.63
CA ALA A 195 -13.31 -0.36 -7.43
C ALA A 195 -12.83 -1.04 -6.15
N VAL A 196 -13.14 -0.36 -5.05
CA VAL A 196 -12.98 -0.82 -3.68
C VAL A 196 -14.34 -0.66 -3.00
N ALA A 197 -14.80 -1.71 -2.34
CA ALA A 197 -16.09 -1.71 -1.66
C ALA A 197 -15.97 -2.44 -0.32
N ILE A 198 -16.59 -1.88 0.71
CA ILE A 198 -16.90 -2.64 1.92
C ILE A 198 -18.17 -3.45 1.59
N VAL A 199 -18.26 -4.71 2.01
CA VAL A 199 -19.32 -5.67 1.59
C VAL A 199 -20.76 -5.12 1.72
N ASP A 200 -21.01 -4.17 2.64
CA ASP A 200 -22.32 -3.53 2.84
C ASP A 200 -22.37 -2.02 2.49
N GLY A 201 -21.34 -1.49 1.82
CA GLY A 201 -21.18 -0.08 1.49
C GLY A 201 -21.48 0.28 0.02
N GLU A 202 -21.63 1.58 -0.25
CA GLU A 202 -21.70 2.07 -1.63
C GLU A 202 -20.35 1.88 -2.35
N CYS A 203 -20.41 1.27 -3.54
CA CYS A 203 -19.24 1.02 -4.39
C CYS A 203 -19.17 2.07 -5.50
N CYS A 204 -18.10 2.87 -5.52
CA CYS A 204 -17.81 3.78 -6.62
C CYS A 204 -16.78 3.14 -7.56
N SER A 205 -17.24 2.65 -8.72
CA SER A 205 -16.32 2.16 -9.75
C SER A 205 -15.67 3.32 -10.52
N SER A 206 -14.40 3.13 -10.86
CA SER A 206 -13.61 4.05 -11.67
C SER A 206 -13.06 3.33 -12.90
N ARG A 207 -12.84 4.09 -13.97
CA ARG A 207 -12.21 3.57 -15.18
C ARG A 207 -10.71 3.75 -15.13
N VAL A 208 -9.99 2.66 -15.38
CA VAL A 208 -8.53 2.62 -15.30
C VAL A 208 -7.95 1.99 -16.55
N CYS A 209 -6.76 2.42 -16.95
CA CYS A 209 -6.01 1.79 -18.03
C CYS A 209 -4.85 0.99 -17.45
N LEU A 210 -4.62 -0.21 -18.00
CA LEU A 210 -3.53 -1.08 -17.58
C LEU A 210 -2.27 -0.93 -18.44
N ASP A 211 -2.31 -0.29 -19.61
CA ASP A 211 -1.09 -0.04 -20.41
C ASP A 211 -0.31 1.17 -19.86
N PRO A 212 0.88 0.97 -19.26
CA PRO A 212 1.70 2.07 -18.76
C PRO A 212 2.33 2.92 -19.87
N PHE A 213 2.25 2.48 -21.13
CA PHE A 213 2.91 3.12 -22.27
C PHE A 213 1.95 3.80 -23.25
N LEU A 214 0.69 4.05 -22.86
CA LEU A 214 -0.32 4.67 -23.72
C LEU A 214 0.15 5.96 -24.40
N ASP A 215 0.83 6.83 -23.65
CA ASP A 215 1.24 8.16 -24.11
C ASP A 215 2.66 8.18 -24.70
N ILE A 216 3.37 7.05 -24.68
CA ILE A 216 4.71 6.93 -25.24
C ILE A 216 4.59 6.48 -26.70
N ALA A 217 5.18 7.25 -27.62
CA ALA A 217 5.30 6.84 -29.01
C ALA A 217 5.92 5.43 -29.08
N PRO A 218 5.29 4.46 -29.77
CA PRO A 218 5.70 3.06 -29.65
C PRO A 218 7.17 2.91 -30.05
N PRO A 219 8.01 2.23 -29.24
CA PRO A 219 9.37 1.94 -29.64
C PRO A 219 9.34 1.14 -30.95
N LYS A 220 10.25 1.46 -31.88
CA LYS A 220 10.36 0.90 -33.25
C LYS A 220 10.53 -0.64 -33.32
N ARG A 221 10.42 -1.35 -32.20
CA ARG A 221 10.60 -2.80 -32.05
C ARG A 221 9.30 -3.58 -31.80
N ARG A 222 8.12 -2.95 -31.80
CA ARG A 222 6.83 -3.69 -31.74
C ARG A 222 6.63 -4.46 -33.05
N ARG A 223 6.92 -5.77 -33.04
CA ARG A 223 6.72 -6.69 -34.17
C ARG A 223 5.29 -7.24 -34.28
N THR A 224 4.46 -7.03 -33.26
CA THR A 224 3.05 -7.42 -33.29
C THR A 224 2.26 -6.37 -34.05
N PRO A 225 1.39 -6.73 -35.01
CA PRO A 225 0.48 -5.76 -35.60
C PRO A 225 -0.43 -5.27 -34.49
N CYS A 226 -0.15 -4.08 -33.95
CA CYS A 226 -1.18 -3.33 -33.26
C CYS A 226 -2.34 -3.23 -34.25
N LEU A 227 -3.47 -3.88 -33.92
CA LEU A 227 -4.73 -3.60 -34.59
C LEU A 227 -4.81 -2.09 -34.73
N ARG A 228 -4.95 -1.62 -35.98
CA ARG A 228 -4.87 -0.21 -36.36
C ARG A 228 -5.33 0.67 -35.21
N ARG A 229 -4.44 1.55 -34.72
CA ARG A 229 -4.72 2.61 -33.77
C ARG A 229 -6.07 3.23 -34.16
N ASN A 230 -7.14 2.82 -33.51
CA ASN A 230 -8.41 3.48 -33.74
C ASN A 230 -8.21 4.89 -33.17
N PRO A 231 -8.43 5.96 -33.95
CA PRO A 231 -8.26 7.30 -33.45
C PRO A 231 -9.18 7.47 -32.24
N LEU A 232 -8.58 7.53 -31.06
CA LEU A 232 -9.14 7.92 -29.77
C LEU A 232 -10.65 7.62 -29.60
N GLY A 233 -10.97 6.47 -29.03
CA GLY A 233 -12.19 6.40 -28.25
C GLY A 233 -12.05 7.33 -27.04
N ASN A 234 -12.99 8.26 -26.86
CA ASN A 234 -13.12 9.16 -25.69
C ASN A 234 -13.05 8.47 -24.32
N SER A 235 -13.03 7.13 -24.27
CA SER A 235 -13.03 6.34 -23.04
C SER A 235 -11.70 6.27 -22.31
N MET A 236 -10.55 6.41 -22.97
CA MET A 236 -9.23 6.29 -22.30
C MET A 236 -8.65 7.62 -21.81
N SER A 237 -9.06 8.76 -22.39
CA SER A 237 -8.52 10.09 -22.04
C SER A 237 -8.83 10.55 -20.61
N ARG A 238 -9.78 9.87 -19.93
CA ARG A 238 -10.15 10.13 -18.53
C ARG A 238 -9.78 8.99 -17.59
N ALA A 239 -9.22 7.89 -18.11
CA ALA A 239 -8.88 6.74 -17.28
C ALA A 239 -7.62 7.04 -16.47
N LYS A 240 -7.58 6.57 -15.22
CA LYS A 240 -6.33 6.62 -14.42
C LYS A 240 -5.28 5.73 -15.10
N GLN A 241 -4.06 6.23 -15.20
CA GLN A 241 -2.93 5.50 -15.78
C GLN A 241 -2.02 4.92 -14.69
N PRO A 242 -1.29 3.84 -14.98
CA PRO A 242 -0.33 3.27 -14.05
C PRO A 242 0.87 4.21 -13.83
N GLN A 243 1.47 4.16 -12.65
CA GLN A 243 2.70 4.87 -12.31
C GLN A 243 3.82 3.88 -12.00
N GLU A 244 5.02 4.18 -12.46
CA GLU A 244 6.20 3.36 -12.14
C GLU A 244 6.67 3.63 -10.71
N ARG A 245 6.89 2.56 -9.95
CA ARG A 245 7.44 2.56 -8.59
C ARG A 245 8.96 2.54 -8.63
N HIS A 246 9.58 2.89 -7.51
CA HIS A 246 11.04 2.82 -7.34
C HIS A 246 11.61 1.40 -7.45
N ASP A 247 10.79 0.37 -7.25
CA ASP A 247 11.15 -1.06 -7.39
C ASP A 247 10.93 -1.60 -8.82
N GLY A 248 10.61 -0.73 -9.78
CA GLY A 248 10.40 -1.07 -11.19
C GLY A 248 9.06 -1.74 -11.50
N TRP A 249 8.17 -1.92 -10.52
CA TRP A 249 6.79 -2.34 -10.74
C TRP A 249 5.92 -1.14 -11.13
N PHE A 250 4.84 -1.38 -11.86
CA PHE A 250 3.77 -0.40 -12.03
C PHE A 250 2.74 -0.55 -10.92
N GLU A 251 2.16 0.57 -10.49
CA GLU A 251 0.99 0.59 -9.63
C GLU A 251 -0.15 1.41 -10.22
N LEU A 252 -1.37 0.95 -9.97
CA LEU A 252 -2.60 1.58 -10.44
C LEU A 252 -3.62 1.64 -9.30
N GLU A 253 -4.06 2.85 -8.95
CA GLU A 253 -5.05 3.04 -7.88
C GLU A 253 -6.42 2.48 -8.28
N LEU A 254 -6.90 1.48 -7.54
CA LEU A 254 -8.21 0.85 -7.74
C LEU A 254 -9.33 1.66 -7.09
N GLY A 255 -9.02 2.37 -6.01
CA GLY A 255 -9.96 3.20 -5.26
C GLY A 255 -9.52 3.40 -3.82
N GLU A 256 -10.39 4.06 -3.07
CA GLU A 256 -10.17 4.46 -1.67
C GLU A 256 -11.25 3.85 -0.78
N LEU A 257 -10.90 3.60 0.48
CA LEU A 257 -11.84 3.24 1.53
C LEU A 257 -11.48 3.96 2.82
N HIS A 258 -12.46 4.14 3.70
CA HIS A 258 -12.20 4.61 5.07
C HIS A 258 -12.48 3.47 6.06
N ASN A 259 -11.48 3.09 6.85
CA ASN A 259 -11.63 2.05 7.86
C ASN A 259 -11.94 2.67 9.23
N ASN A 260 -13.12 2.38 9.77
CA ASN A 260 -13.54 2.80 11.12
C ASN A 260 -13.21 1.77 12.21
N GLY A 261 -12.53 0.65 11.89
CA GLY A 261 -12.21 -0.40 12.86
C GLY A 261 -13.31 -1.45 13.05
N GLY A 262 -14.18 -1.62 12.06
CA GLY A 262 -15.21 -2.67 12.03
C GLY A 262 -14.65 -4.06 11.71
N ASP A 263 -15.53 -5.07 11.78
CA ASP A 263 -15.24 -6.46 11.38
C ASP A 263 -15.61 -6.75 9.92
N ASP A 264 -15.84 -5.69 9.14
CA ASP A 264 -16.25 -5.82 7.76
C ASP A 264 -15.12 -6.39 6.90
N GLU A 265 -15.50 -6.96 5.76
CA GLU A 265 -14.55 -7.28 4.70
C GLU A 265 -14.56 -6.18 3.65
N VAL A 266 -13.36 -5.83 3.18
CA VAL A 266 -13.19 -5.00 2.00
C VAL A 266 -12.87 -5.88 0.80
N GLU A 267 -13.60 -5.65 -0.28
CA GLU A 267 -13.38 -6.25 -1.58
C GLU A 267 -12.76 -5.24 -2.54
N PHE A 268 -11.82 -5.72 -3.34
CA PHE A 268 -11.19 -4.98 -4.42
C PHE A 268 -11.46 -5.73 -5.71
N PHE A 269 -11.77 -5.02 -6.80
CA PHE A 269 -11.89 -5.67 -8.10
C PHE A 269 -11.27 -4.84 -9.22
N LEU A 270 -10.75 -5.56 -10.21
CA LEU A 270 -10.29 -5.06 -11.49
C LEU A 270 -10.88 -5.96 -12.56
N LYS A 271 -11.70 -5.38 -13.44
CA LYS A 271 -12.56 -6.13 -14.35
C LYS A 271 -12.56 -5.54 -15.75
N GLU A 272 -12.29 -6.39 -16.73
CA GLU A 272 -12.41 -6.08 -18.15
C GLU A 272 -13.03 -7.29 -18.89
N VAL A 273 -14.36 -7.35 -18.90
CA VAL A 273 -15.11 -8.50 -19.42
C VAL A 273 -15.82 -8.26 -20.74
N ASN A 274 -16.12 -7.00 -21.05
CA ASN A 274 -16.86 -6.62 -22.24
C ASN A 274 -15.89 -6.25 -23.37
N CYS A 275 -15.00 -7.18 -23.74
CA CYS A 275 -13.98 -6.95 -24.75
C CYS A 275 -13.94 -8.08 -25.79
N ASN A 276 -13.72 -7.70 -27.04
CA ASN A 276 -13.70 -8.61 -28.20
C ASN A 276 -12.27 -8.88 -28.68
N TYR A 277 -11.28 -8.77 -27.79
CA TYR A 277 -9.86 -8.96 -28.09
C TYR A 277 -9.19 -9.72 -26.94
N SER A 278 -8.16 -10.48 -27.28
CA SER A 278 -7.35 -11.15 -26.28
C SER A 278 -6.30 -10.21 -25.68
N LYS A 279 -5.82 -10.58 -24.50
CA LYS A 279 -4.77 -9.93 -23.73
C LYS A 279 -3.73 -10.95 -23.33
N SER A 280 -2.49 -10.52 -23.18
CA SER A 280 -1.38 -11.37 -22.77
C SER A 280 -0.32 -10.54 -22.08
N GLY A 281 0.59 -11.17 -21.34
CA GLY A 281 1.82 -10.56 -20.85
C GLY A 281 1.67 -9.69 -19.60
N LEU A 282 0.52 -9.73 -18.92
CA LEU A 282 0.37 -9.11 -17.60
C LEU A 282 1.03 -9.99 -16.53
N ILE A 283 1.89 -9.39 -15.71
CA ILE A 283 2.56 -10.06 -14.58
C ILE A 283 2.03 -9.42 -13.30
N VAL A 284 1.24 -10.15 -12.53
CA VAL A 284 0.56 -9.64 -11.33
C VAL A 284 1.39 -9.98 -10.10
N GLN A 285 1.83 -8.95 -9.38
CA GLN A 285 2.42 -9.14 -8.06
C GLN A 285 1.35 -9.26 -6.99
N GLY A 286 0.34 -8.38 -7.06
CA GLY A 286 -0.70 -8.31 -6.03
C GLY A 286 -1.44 -6.98 -5.94
N ILE A 287 -2.08 -6.75 -4.79
CA ILE A 287 -2.76 -5.50 -4.43
C ILE A 287 -2.12 -4.94 -3.15
N ASP A 288 -1.61 -3.72 -3.19
CA ASP A 288 -0.99 -3.01 -2.09
C ASP A 288 -1.98 -2.02 -1.46
N ILE A 289 -2.30 -2.19 -0.18
CA ILE A 289 -3.26 -1.39 0.59
C ILE A 289 -2.47 -0.52 1.56
N ARG A 290 -2.48 0.80 1.30
CA ARG A 290 -1.64 1.78 2.00
C ARG A 290 -2.48 2.95 2.52
N PRO A 291 -2.14 3.52 3.69
CA PRO A 291 -2.76 4.75 4.17
C PRO A 291 -2.63 5.86 3.13
N LYS A 292 -3.73 6.56 2.85
CA LYS A 292 -3.74 7.74 1.99
C LYS A 292 -3.75 8.98 2.88
N ILE A 293 -2.71 9.80 2.78
CA ILE A 293 -2.64 11.06 3.50
C ILE A 293 -3.77 11.95 2.97
N SER A 294 -4.77 12.26 3.81
CA SER A 294 -5.73 13.30 3.48
C SER A 294 -4.98 14.63 3.39
N ARG A 295 -5.18 15.35 2.29
CA ARG A 295 -4.61 16.68 2.09
C ARG A 295 -5.32 17.76 2.91
N ASP A 296 -6.31 17.41 3.71
CA ASP A 296 -7.17 18.37 4.43
C ASP A 296 -6.53 18.97 5.70
N LEU A 297 -5.26 18.68 5.99
CA LEU A 297 -4.54 19.21 7.17
C LEU A 297 -3.16 19.83 6.83
N ALA A 298 -2.96 20.29 5.59
CA ALA A 298 -1.77 21.06 5.20
C ALA A 298 -2.01 22.58 5.28
#